data_AF-A0A2E6T691-F1
#
_entry.id   AF-A0A2E6T691-F1
#
_cell.length_a   1.000
_cell.length_b   1.000
_cell.length_c   1.000
_cell.angle_alpha   90.00
_cell.angle_beta   90.00
_cell.angle_gamma   90.00
#
_symmetry.space_group_name_H-M   'P 1'
#
loop_
_entity.id
_entity.type
_entity.pdbx_description
1 polymer ?
#
loop_
_entity_poly.entity_id
_entity_poly.type
_entity_poly.pdbx_seq_one_letter_code
_entity_poly.pdbx_strand_id
1 'polypeptide(L)'
;MSDIMITQTILQGEILAERTRWPNPNPDRIKAITKDGPKLLDLWDASPVQRVCDALSTEVILDLLYPDDPWLCIGKTLKYCPTRTLKFWRKEKLDDYQFIVPNPMTGPKGITKRGNLSSRTNSNTDQRRYLVTDFDQGTLDQQAAIIWYLQDYAELTLVMFTGGKGLHAWFNVYNYPEEDVKWFFQYAVSVWADRKMWTPCQLARLPDGLRRDGKKAARQSVFYFDPTNVALS
;
A
#
# COMPACT_ATOMS: atom_id res chain seq x y z
N MET A 1 19.17 13.29 15.18
CA MET A 1 17.83 13.63 15.73
C MET A 1 17.44 15.08 15.44
N SER A 2 18.28 16.08 15.70
CA SER A 2 17.97 17.50 15.37
C SER A 2 17.67 17.74 13.89
N ASP A 3 18.48 17.20 12.98
CA ASP A 3 18.43 17.55 11.56
C ASP A 3 17.25 16.90 10.83
N ILE A 4 16.82 15.71 11.29
CA ILE A 4 15.63 15.02 10.79
C ILE A 4 14.37 15.79 11.21
N MET A 5 14.30 16.24 12.45
CA MET A 5 13.16 17.03 12.95
C MET A 5 13.06 18.39 12.26
N ILE A 6 14.20 19.05 12.00
CA ILE A 6 14.25 20.32 11.25
C ILE A 6 13.80 20.09 9.81
N THR A 7 14.30 19.04 9.15
CA THR A 7 13.88 18.66 7.78
C THR A 7 12.38 18.37 7.74
N GLN A 8 11.85 17.55 8.65
CA GLN A 8 10.42 17.27 8.75
C GLN A 8 9.58 18.54 8.93
N THR A 9 10.02 19.46 9.79
CA THR A 9 9.33 20.74 10.04
C THR A 9 9.29 21.62 8.77
N ILE A 10 10.39 21.69 8.02
CA ILE A 10 10.47 22.44 6.76
C ILE A 10 9.55 21.81 5.71
N LEU A 11 9.62 20.49 5.54
CA LEU A 11 8.77 19.76 4.59
C LEU A 11 7.28 19.91 4.94
N GLN A 12 6.94 19.89 6.24
CA GLN A 12 5.60 20.18 6.74
C GLN A 12 5.17 21.59 6.34
N GLY A 13 6.00 22.60 6.58
CA GLY A 13 5.71 23.98 6.19
C GLY A 13 5.46 24.15 4.69
N GLU A 14 6.25 23.51 3.83
CA GLU A 14 6.11 23.58 2.37
C GLU A 14 4.83 22.89 1.88
N ILE A 15 4.51 21.70 2.38
CA ILE A 15 3.29 20.97 2.00
C ILE A 15 2.05 21.71 2.50
N LEU A 16 2.09 22.26 3.71
CA LEU A 16 0.98 23.04 4.26
C LEU A 16 0.79 24.38 3.53
N ALA A 17 1.85 24.93 2.92
CA ALA A 17 1.74 26.13 2.09
C ALA A 17 1.01 25.85 0.76
N GLU A 18 1.02 24.61 0.26
CA GLU A 18 0.20 24.21 -0.87
C GLU A 18 -1.28 24.16 -0.47
N ARG A 19 -2.07 25.10 -1.01
CA ARG A 19 -3.52 25.24 -0.73
C ARG A 19 -4.38 24.14 -1.34
N THR A 20 -3.79 23.18 -2.06
CA THR A 20 -4.51 22.06 -2.66
C THR A 20 -4.58 20.90 -1.67
N ARG A 21 -5.67 20.12 -1.72
CA ARG A 21 -5.77 18.90 -0.91
C ARG A 21 -4.59 17.94 -1.16
N TRP A 22 -4.20 17.83 -2.43
CA TRP A 22 -3.11 17.00 -2.91
C TRP A 22 -2.08 17.87 -3.62
N PRO A 23 -0.82 17.87 -3.17
CA PRO A 23 0.20 18.71 -3.76
C PRO A 23 0.60 18.25 -5.16
N ASN A 24 1.23 19.13 -5.94
CA ASN A 24 1.85 18.72 -7.20
C ASN A 24 3.19 18.01 -6.94
N PRO A 25 3.62 17.09 -7.83
CA PRO A 25 4.96 16.52 -7.72
C PRO A 25 6.04 17.60 -7.76
N ASN A 26 7.02 17.51 -6.85
CA ASN A 26 8.18 18.40 -6.79
C ASN A 26 9.37 17.76 -7.54
N PRO A 27 9.71 18.22 -8.76
CA PRO A 27 10.71 17.56 -9.59
C PRO A 27 12.13 17.60 -8.99
N ASP A 28 12.49 18.69 -8.32
CA ASP A 28 13.82 18.85 -7.71
C ASP A 28 13.99 17.88 -6.54
N ARG A 29 12.95 17.72 -5.72
CA ARG A 29 12.94 16.74 -4.63
C ARG A 29 13.02 15.32 -5.15
N ILE A 30 12.21 14.99 -6.14
CA ILE A 30 12.22 13.66 -6.76
C ILE A 30 13.61 13.37 -7.34
N LYS A 31 14.21 14.32 -8.04
CA LYS A 31 15.56 14.19 -8.58
C LYS A 31 16.59 13.99 -7.45
N ALA A 32 16.49 14.73 -6.35
CA ALA A 32 17.40 14.58 -5.22
C ALA A 32 17.30 13.19 -4.58
N ILE A 33 16.09 12.70 -4.33
CA ILE A 33 15.85 11.37 -3.74
C ILE A 33 16.34 10.25 -4.69
N THR A 34 16.02 10.36 -5.98
CA THR A 34 16.27 9.27 -6.95
C THR A 34 17.70 9.23 -7.49
N LYS A 35 18.50 10.29 -7.30
CA LYS A 35 19.86 10.37 -7.83
C LYS A 35 20.77 9.32 -7.20
N ASP A 36 20.76 9.23 -5.87
CA ASP A 36 21.68 8.41 -5.08
C ASP A 36 20.91 7.43 -4.16
N GLY A 37 19.59 7.28 -4.37
CA GLY A 37 18.75 6.37 -3.60
C GLY A 37 18.91 4.89 -3.99
N PRO A 38 18.43 3.97 -3.14
CA PRO A 38 18.53 2.53 -3.38
C PRO A 38 17.69 2.11 -4.59
N LYS A 39 18.15 1.06 -5.25
CA LYS A 39 17.48 0.39 -6.37
C LYS A 39 16.53 -0.68 -5.84
N LEU A 40 15.71 -1.23 -6.73
CA LEU A 40 14.77 -2.28 -6.34
C LEU A 40 15.47 -3.52 -5.75
N LEU A 41 16.65 -3.85 -6.25
CA LEU A 41 17.45 -4.97 -5.73
C LEU A 41 17.93 -4.71 -4.30
N ASP A 42 18.23 -3.46 -3.94
CA ASP A 42 18.67 -3.14 -2.58
C ASP A 42 17.50 -3.30 -1.59
N LEU A 43 16.27 -2.96 -2.00
CA LEU A 43 15.06 -3.23 -1.21
C LEU A 43 14.80 -4.73 -1.05
N TRP A 44 15.05 -5.50 -2.11
CA TRP A 44 15.05 -6.95 -2.03
C TRP A 44 16.03 -7.35 -0.94
N ASP A 45 17.33 -7.12 -1.10
CA ASP A 45 18.37 -7.55 -0.15
C ASP A 45 18.18 -7.06 1.30
N ALA A 46 17.51 -5.92 1.49
CA ALA A 46 17.17 -5.39 2.82
C ALA A 46 15.95 -6.05 3.47
N SER A 47 15.14 -6.80 2.72
CA SER A 47 13.90 -7.40 3.20
C SER A 47 14.16 -8.43 4.32
N PRO A 48 13.55 -8.28 5.51
CA PRO A 48 13.71 -9.24 6.60
C PRO A 48 13.26 -10.66 6.22
N VAL A 49 12.22 -10.77 5.37
CA VAL A 49 11.69 -12.05 4.92
C VAL A 49 12.20 -12.34 3.51
N GLN A 50 13.43 -12.86 3.43
CA GLN A 50 14.01 -13.41 2.19
C GLN A 50 14.53 -14.85 2.33
N ARG A 51 14.63 -15.36 3.55
CA ARG A 51 15.56 -16.45 3.87
C ARG A 51 14.93 -17.82 4.08
N VAL A 52 13.67 -18.02 3.70
CA VAL A 52 13.07 -19.34 3.73
C VAL A 52 12.79 -19.78 2.30
N CYS A 53 13.33 -20.94 1.97
CA CYS A 53 13.23 -21.64 0.71
C CYS A 53 11.77 -22.03 0.45
N ASP A 54 10.95 -21.05 0.06
CA ASP A 54 9.66 -21.14 -0.63
C ASP A 54 9.16 -19.69 -0.69
N ALA A 55 8.97 -19.13 -1.89
CA ALA A 55 8.42 -17.79 -2.04
C ALA A 55 7.13 -17.67 -1.22
N LEU A 56 7.01 -16.64 -0.37
CA LEU A 56 5.82 -16.45 0.46
C LEU A 56 4.57 -16.46 -0.43
N SER A 57 3.66 -17.41 -0.18
CA SER A 57 2.39 -17.44 -0.91
C SER A 57 1.50 -16.30 -0.46
N THR A 58 0.51 -15.95 -1.30
CA THR A 58 -0.51 -14.97 -0.97
C THR A 58 -1.16 -15.26 0.39
N GLU A 59 -1.48 -16.53 0.69
CA GLU A 59 -2.08 -16.96 1.96
C GLU A 59 -1.18 -16.64 3.16
N VAL A 60 0.11 -16.99 3.08
CA VAL A 60 1.07 -16.74 4.17
C VAL A 60 1.22 -15.25 4.42
N ILE A 61 1.27 -14.44 3.35
CA ILE A 61 1.39 -12.98 3.47
C ILE A 61 0.13 -12.41 4.14
N LEU A 62 -1.06 -12.86 3.76
CA LEU A 62 -2.31 -12.40 4.38
C LEU A 62 -2.40 -12.81 5.85
N ASP A 63 -1.91 -14.00 6.21
CA ASP A 63 -1.86 -14.46 7.60
C ASP A 63 -0.95 -13.59 8.47
N LEU A 64 0.17 -13.13 7.89
CA LEU A 64 1.09 -12.23 8.56
C LEU A 64 0.55 -10.80 8.64
N LEU A 65 -0.08 -10.28 7.57
CA LEU A 65 -0.65 -8.93 7.53
C LEU A 65 -1.90 -8.76 8.41
N TYR A 66 -2.67 -9.83 8.60
CA TYR A 66 -3.98 -9.82 9.25
C TYR A 66 -4.15 -11.01 10.21
N PRO A 67 -3.40 -11.05 11.33
CA PRO A 67 -3.39 -12.19 12.24
C PRO A 67 -4.74 -12.44 12.95
N ASP A 68 -5.64 -11.47 12.96
CA ASP A 68 -6.91 -11.44 13.71
C ASP A 68 -8.16 -11.90 12.92
N ASP A 69 -7.99 -12.52 11.75
CA ASP A 69 -9.09 -13.00 10.88
C ASP A 69 -10.16 -11.94 10.52
N PRO A 70 -9.79 -10.74 10.05
CA PRO A 70 -10.75 -9.69 9.76
C PRO A 70 -11.57 -9.98 8.50
N TRP A 71 -12.62 -9.17 8.27
CA TRP A 71 -13.32 -9.15 6.99
C TRP A 71 -12.44 -8.46 5.94
N LEU A 72 -12.02 -9.19 4.91
CA LEU A 72 -11.22 -8.69 3.80
C LEU A 72 -12.03 -8.63 2.51
N CYS A 73 -11.94 -7.50 1.82
CA CYS A 73 -12.50 -7.32 0.47
C CYS A 73 -11.44 -7.69 -0.57
N ILE A 74 -11.52 -8.89 -1.14
CA ILE A 74 -10.57 -9.39 -2.14
C ILE A 74 -11.30 -9.57 -3.47
N GLY A 75 -10.70 -9.07 -4.55
CA GLY A 75 -11.34 -8.97 -5.86
C GLY A 75 -10.63 -9.69 -6.99
N LYS A 76 -11.41 -10.41 -7.81
CA LYS A 76 -10.95 -10.92 -9.11
C LYS A 76 -10.87 -9.81 -10.14
N THR A 77 -11.81 -8.87 -10.07
CA THR A 77 -11.90 -7.69 -10.95
C THR A 77 -12.34 -6.48 -10.15
N LEU A 78 -12.24 -5.28 -10.75
CA LEU A 78 -12.73 -4.04 -10.13
C LEU A 78 -14.25 -4.06 -9.81
N LYS A 79 -15.02 -4.90 -10.52
CA LYS A 79 -16.47 -5.06 -10.33
C LYS A 79 -16.81 -6.22 -9.39
N TYR A 80 -15.94 -7.22 -9.29
CA TYR A 80 -16.15 -8.41 -8.46
C TYR A 80 -15.13 -8.43 -7.32
N CYS A 81 -15.51 -7.85 -6.19
CA CYS A 81 -14.75 -7.74 -4.95
C CYS A 81 -15.65 -8.06 -3.75
N PRO A 82 -15.96 -9.35 -3.50
CA PRO A 82 -16.71 -9.73 -2.31
C PRO A 82 -15.89 -9.51 -1.04
N THR A 83 -16.58 -9.28 0.07
CA THR A 83 -15.98 -9.23 1.41
C THR A 83 -16.28 -10.51 2.17
N ARG A 84 -15.23 -11.16 2.69
CA ARG A 84 -15.27 -12.42 3.45
C ARG A 84 -14.19 -12.40 4.52
N THR A 85 -14.30 -13.24 5.54
CA THR A 85 -13.23 -13.37 6.56
C THR A 85 -11.98 -14.00 5.95
N LEU A 86 -10.81 -13.76 6.54
CA LEU A 86 -9.57 -14.38 6.10
C LEU A 86 -9.64 -15.92 6.12
N LYS A 87 -10.28 -16.52 7.13
CA LYS A 87 -10.53 -17.96 7.22
C LYS A 87 -11.36 -18.52 6.07
N PHE A 88 -12.26 -17.72 5.50
CA PHE A 88 -12.94 -18.09 4.26
C PHE A 88 -11.96 -18.04 3.09
N TRP A 89 -11.19 -16.96 2.97
CA TRP A 89 -10.21 -16.77 1.90
C TRP A 89 -9.13 -17.84 1.86
N ARG A 90 -8.69 -18.37 3.02
CA ARG A 90 -7.75 -19.50 3.11
C ARG A 90 -8.22 -20.79 2.42
N LYS A 91 -9.52 -20.91 2.14
CA LYS A 91 -10.11 -22.07 1.45
C LYS A 91 -10.28 -21.84 -0.05
N GLU A 92 -10.08 -20.61 -0.50
CA GLU A 92 -10.22 -20.21 -1.89
C GLU A 92 -8.88 -20.32 -2.63
N LYS A 93 -8.95 -20.38 -3.95
CA LYS A 93 -7.77 -20.28 -4.81
C LYS A 93 -7.40 -18.81 -5.03
N LEU A 94 -6.52 -18.25 -4.21
CA LEU A 94 -6.18 -16.82 -4.25
C LEU A 94 -5.48 -16.38 -5.55
N ASP A 95 -4.88 -17.30 -6.31
CA ASP A 95 -4.37 -17.09 -7.67
C ASP A 95 -5.42 -16.64 -8.70
N ASP A 96 -6.71 -16.75 -8.38
CA ASP A 96 -7.81 -16.22 -9.20
C ASP A 96 -8.11 -14.74 -8.91
N TYR A 97 -7.51 -14.18 -7.86
CA TYR A 97 -7.75 -12.84 -7.36
C TYR A 97 -6.50 -11.96 -7.54
N GLN A 98 -6.71 -10.66 -7.69
CA GLN A 98 -5.63 -9.72 -8.01
C GLN A 98 -5.73 -8.39 -7.29
N PHE A 99 -6.80 -8.18 -6.52
CA PHE A 99 -7.05 -6.93 -5.80
C PHE A 99 -7.41 -7.22 -4.35
N ILE A 100 -7.09 -6.28 -3.47
CA ILE A 100 -7.49 -6.27 -2.07
C ILE A 100 -7.79 -4.83 -1.65
N VAL A 101 -8.76 -4.64 -0.76
CA VAL A 101 -8.81 -3.41 0.05
C VAL A 101 -7.86 -3.61 1.23
N PRO A 102 -6.77 -2.81 1.36
CA PRO A 102 -5.76 -3.01 2.40
C PRO A 102 -6.31 -2.89 3.82
N ASN A 103 -7.42 -2.18 3.99
CA ASN A 103 -8.04 -1.97 5.30
C ASN A 103 -9.16 -2.99 5.53
N PRO A 104 -9.26 -3.55 6.75
CA PRO A 104 -10.39 -4.39 7.13
C PRO A 104 -11.73 -3.73 6.83
N MET A 105 -12.71 -4.58 6.60
CA MET A 105 -14.09 -4.18 6.46
C MET A 105 -14.83 -4.43 7.77
N THR A 106 -15.91 -3.69 8.01
CA THR A 106 -16.75 -3.87 9.21
C THR A 106 -17.72 -5.05 9.08
N GLY A 107 -17.85 -5.63 7.88
CA GLY A 107 -18.74 -6.75 7.59
C GLY A 107 -18.84 -7.07 6.10
N PRO A 108 -19.81 -7.92 5.68
CA PRO A 108 -19.90 -8.38 4.29
C PRO A 108 -20.32 -7.30 3.28
N LYS A 109 -21.09 -6.29 3.72
CA LYS A 109 -21.57 -5.16 2.91
C LYS A 109 -21.86 -3.95 3.81
N GLY A 110 -21.74 -2.76 3.24
CA GLY A 110 -22.27 -1.52 3.80
C GLY A 110 -23.02 -0.68 2.77
N ILE A 111 -23.50 0.48 3.19
CA ILE A 111 -24.36 1.36 2.39
C ILE A 111 -23.53 2.37 1.60
N THR A 112 -23.63 2.34 0.28
CA THR A 112 -22.99 3.34 -0.60
C THR A 112 -23.59 4.73 -0.43
N LYS A 113 -22.93 5.77 -0.93
CA LYS A 113 -23.49 7.15 -0.96
C LYS A 113 -24.82 7.28 -1.70
N ARG A 114 -25.18 6.29 -2.54
CA ARG A 114 -26.45 6.23 -3.29
C ARG A 114 -27.51 5.36 -2.59
N GLY A 115 -27.26 4.88 -1.37
CA GLY A 115 -28.19 4.05 -0.59
C GLY A 115 -28.14 2.54 -0.88
N ASN A 116 -27.41 2.10 -1.92
CA ASN A 116 -27.32 0.68 -2.26
C ASN A 116 -26.32 -0.08 -1.38
N LEU A 117 -26.54 -1.38 -1.17
CA LEU A 117 -25.58 -2.26 -0.48
C LEU A 117 -24.40 -2.67 -1.40
N SER A 118 -23.18 -2.57 -0.90
CA SER A 118 -21.95 -2.97 -1.59
C SER A 118 -20.93 -3.55 -0.61
N SER A 119 -20.16 -4.55 -1.03
CA SER A 119 -19.03 -5.08 -0.27
C SER A 119 -17.92 -4.03 -0.13
N ARG A 120 -17.65 -3.28 -1.20
CA ARG A 120 -16.64 -2.21 -1.23
C ARG A 120 -17.30 -0.84 -1.12
N THR A 121 -17.18 -0.22 0.05
CA THR A 121 -17.65 1.15 0.33
C THR A 121 -16.95 1.67 1.58
N ASN A 122 -16.73 2.99 1.67
CA ASN A 122 -16.10 3.61 2.85
C ASN A 122 -16.89 3.35 4.14
N SER A 123 -18.22 3.25 4.06
CA SER A 123 -19.09 2.94 5.21
C SER A 123 -19.00 1.49 5.68
N ASN A 124 -18.30 0.62 4.92
CA ASN A 124 -18.02 -0.76 5.28
C ASN A 124 -16.52 -0.94 5.57
N THR A 125 -15.72 0.12 5.63
CA THR A 125 -14.29 0.05 5.89
C THR A 125 -14.05 0.47 7.34
N ASP A 126 -13.29 -0.34 8.05
CA ASP A 126 -12.89 -0.09 9.43
C ASP A 126 -11.74 0.94 9.48
N GLN A 127 -11.16 1.15 10.67
CA GLN A 127 -9.98 1.97 10.87
C GLN A 127 -8.88 1.58 9.88
N ARG A 128 -8.18 2.61 9.37
CA ARG A 128 -7.06 2.40 8.45
C ARG A 128 -5.91 1.70 9.17
N ARG A 129 -5.63 0.47 8.77
CA ARG A 129 -4.40 -0.25 9.15
C ARG A 129 -3.24 0.13 8.25
N TYR A 130 -3.50 0.13 6.95
CA TYR A 130 -2.49 0.35 5.94
C TYR A 130 -2.84 1.52 5.04
N LEU A 131 -1.84 2.37 4.79
CA LEU A 131 -1.87 3.34 3.71
C LEU A 131 -0.98 2.82 2.59
N VAL A 132 -1.59 2.49 1.46
CA VAL A 132 -0.85 2.06 0.28
C VAL A 132 -0.54 3.28 -0.57
N THR A 133 0.70 3.39 -1.03
CA THR A 133 1.12 4.35 -2.05
C THR A 133 1.40 3.61 -3.34
N ASP A 134 0.81 4.06 -4.44
CA ASP A 134 0.97 3.49 -5.78
C ASP A 134 1.85 4.40 -6.62
N PHE A 135 2.93 3.87 -7.17
CA PHE A 135 3.88 4.59 -8.02
C PHE A 135 3.90 3.99 -9.42
N ASP A 136 3.65 4.82 -10.43
CA ASP A 136 3.62 4.39 -11.83
C ASP A 136 4.47 5.28 -12.76
N GLN A 137 5.17 6.27 -12.19
CA GLN A 137 6.08 7.20 -12.86
C GLN A 137 7.54 6.80 -12.60
N GLY A 138 8.42 7.13 -13.55
CA GLY A 138 9.84 6.76 -13.47
C GLY A 138 10.10 5.26 -13.67
N THR A 139 11.37 4.86 -13.47
CA THR A 139 11.78 3.46 -13.47
C THR A 139 11.44 2.78 -12.13
N LEU A 140 11.44 1.45 -12.09
CA LEU A 140 11.25 0.71 -10.83
C LEU A 140 12.30 1.07 -9.77
N ASP A 141 13.54 1.35 -10.17
CA ASP A 141 14.60 1.79 -9.25
C ASP A 141 14.31 3.18 -8.67
N GLN A 142 13.81 4.11 -9.48
CA GLN A 142 13.39 5.43 -8.98
C GLN A 142 12.22 5.32 -8.01
N GLN A 143 11.26 4.44 -8.32
CA GLN A 143 10.14 4.15 -7.42
C GLN A 143 10.63 3.53 -6.10
N ALA A 144 11.55 2.57 -6.17
CA ALA A 144 12.18 1.94 -5.00
C ALA A 144 12.91 2.97 -4.12
N ALA A 145 13.70 3.87 -4.72
CA ALA A 145 14.39 4.95 -4.01
C ALA A 145 13.40 5.85 -3.25
N ILE A 146 12.29 6.24 -3.88
CA ILE A 146 11.25 7.06 -3.26
C ILE A 146 10.56 6.32 -2.12
N ILE A 147 10.19 5.06 -2.33
CA ILE A 147 9.55 4.22 -1.31
C ILE A 147 10.47 4.08 -0.09
N TRP A 148 11.75 3.79 -0.32
CA TRP A 148 12.73 3.64 0.74
C TRP A 148 12.90 4.93 1.53
N TYR A 149 12.95 6.07 0.85
CA TYR A 149 13.02 7.38 1.49
C TYR A 149 11.76 7.69 2.32
N LEU A 150 10.58 7.25 1.88
CA LEU A 150 9.33 7.47 2.60
C LEU A 150 9.23 6.67 3.92
N GLN A 151 10.03 5.59 4.08
CA GLN A 151 10.02 4.81 5.31
C GLN A 151 10.47 5.60 6.54
N ASP A 152 11.23 6.69 6.35
CA ASP A 152 11.66 7.56 7.44
C ASP A 152 10.51 8.34 8.09
N TYR A 153 9.30 8.26 7.50
CA TYR A 153 8.12 9.02 7.92
C TYR A 153 6.92 8.14 8.31
N ALA A 154 6.93 6.86 7.93
CA ALA A 154 5.91 5.87 8.29
C ALA A 154 6.49 4.47 8.19
N GLU A 155 5.95 3.52 8.97
CA GLU A 155 6.46 2.15 9.04
C GLU A 155 6.22 1.40 7.72
N LEU A 156 7.28 1.17 6.94
CA LEU A 156 7.20 0.41 5.69
C LEU A 156 7.00 -1.08 6.01
N THR A 157 5.84 -1.62 5.66
CA THR A 157 5.49 -3.03 5.88
C THR A 157 5.85 -3.88 4.67
N LEU A 158 5.45 -3.47 3.46
CA LEU A 158 5.52 -4.32 2.27
C LEU A 158 5.73 -3.49 0.99
N VAL A 159 6.57 -3.97 0.08
CA VAL A 159 6.71 -3.43 -1.28
C VAL A 159 6.48 -4.54 -2.29
N MET A 160 5.67 -4.29 -3.31
CA MET A 160 5.30 -5.30 -4.30
C MET A 160 5.19 -4.75 -5.72
N PHE A 161 5.46 -5.62 -6.69
CA PHE A 161 5.19 -5.34 -8.09
C PHE A 161 3.69 -5.34 -8.38
N THR A 162 3.23 -4.35 -9.14
CA THR A 162 1.81 -4.27 -9.56
C THR A 162 1.44 -5.20 -10.72
N GLY A 163 2.39 -5.99 -11.22
CA GLY A 163 2.23 -6.80 -12.44
C GLY A 163 2.21 -5.95 -13.73
N GLY A 164 2.70 -4.71 -13.67
CA GLY A 164 2.67 -3.74 -14.78
C GLY A 164 3.97 -2.96 -14.88
N LYS A 165 3.94 -1.66 -14.55
CA LYS A 165 5.12 -0.77 -14.57
C LYS A 165 5.47 -0.16 -13.20
N GLY A 166 4.66 -0.48 -12.19
CA GLY A 166 4.66 0.24 -10.92
C GLY A 166 4.89 -0.65 -9.71
N LEU A 167 5.20 -0.01 -8.60
CA LEU A 167 5.29 -0.60 -7.27
C LEU A 167 4.14 -0.10 -6.39
N HIS A 168 3.59 -1.00 -5.58
CA HIS A 168 2.79 -0.63 -4.40
C HIS A 168 3.67 -0.74 -3.17
N ALA A 169 3.66 0.27 -2.33
CA ALA A 169 4.25 0.22 -0.99
C ALA A 169 3.14 0.38 0.06
N TRP A 170 3.15 -0.48 1.06
CA TRP A 170 2.19 -0.54 2.15
C TRP A 170 2.89 -0.04 3.40
N PHE A 171 2.34 1.03 3.99
CA PHE A 171 2.80 1.57 5.25
C PHE A 171 1.80 1.25 6.35
N ASN A 172 2.26 0.71 7.47
CA ASN A 172 1.46 0.60 8.68
C ASN A 172 1.25 1.99 9.25
N VAL A 173 -0.02 2.36 9.35
CA VAL A 173 -0.47 3.63 9.91
C VAL A 173 -1.53 3.40 10.99
N TYR A 174 -1.60 2.17 11.49
CA TYR A 174 -2.49 1.83 12.59
C TYR A 174 -2.10 2.64 13.82
N ASN A 175 -3.09 3.22 14.51
CA ASN A 175 -2.92 4.10 15.67
C ASN A 175 -2.23 5.46 15.43
N TYR A 176 -1.91 5.83 14.18
CA TYR A 176 -1.45 7.18 13.88
C TYR A 176 -2.65 8.16 13.81
N PRO A 177 -2.50 9.40 14.29
CA PRO A 177 -3.49 10.46 14.08
C PRO A 177 -3.78 10.68 12.60
N GLU A 178 -5.07 10.89 12.23
CA GLU A 178 -5.45 11.05 10.82
C GLU A 178 -4.74 12.24 10.15
N GLU A 179 -4.41 13.29 10.92
CA GLU A 179 -3.65 14.44 10.43
C GLU A 179 -2.21 14.09 10.02
N ASP A 180 -1.53 13.26 10.80
CA ASP A 180 -0.17 12.78 10.49
C ASP A 180 -0.19 11.86 9.27
N VAL A 181 -1.17 10.95 9.21
CA VAL A 181 -1.36 10.05 8.05
C VAL A 181 -1.67 10.85 6.79
N LYS A 182 -2.48 11.91 6.91
CA LYS A 182 -2.81 12.81 5.80
C LYS A 182 -1.58 13.58 5.35
N TRP A 183 -0.80 14.11 6.29
CA TRP A 183 0.44 14.81 5.96
C TRP A 183 1.42 13.89 5.23
N PHE A 184 1.66 12.69 5.76
CA PHE A 184 2.51 11.68 5.13
C PHE A 184 2.01 11.35 3.72
N PHE A 185 0.71 11.15 3.53
CA PHE A 185 0.17 10.87 2.19
C PHE A 185 0.29 12.05 1.24
N GLN A 186 0.09 13.28 1.70
CA GLN A 186 0.34 14.48 0.89
C GLN A 186 1.81 14.51 0.47
N TYR A 187 2.73 14.18 1.36
CA TYR A 187 4.13 14.13 1.03
C TYR A 187 4.44 13.05 -0.02
N ALA A 188 3.92 11.84 0.17
CA ALA A 188 4.06 10.77 -0.82
C ALA A 188 3.53 11.19 -2.21
N VAL A 189 2.41 11.91 -2.27
CA VAL A 189 1.85 12.44 -3.53
C VAL A 189 2.78 13.48 -4.17
N SER A 190 3.44 14.34 -3.38
CA SER A 190 4.41 15.30 -3.90
C SER A 190 5.67 14.63 -4.46
N VAL A 191 5.84 13.32 -4.24
CA VAL A 191 6.92 12.50 -4.81
C VAL A 191 6.38 11.33 -5.64
N TRP A 192 5.31 11.55 -6.41
CA TRP A 192 4.70 10.64 -7.42
C TRP A 192 3.64 9.61 -6.95
N ALA A 193 3.25 9.56 -5.68
CA ALA A 193 2.17 8.62 -5.29
C ALA A 193 0.81 8.99 -5.92
N ASP A 194 0.02 8.00 -6.38
CA ASP A 194 -1.35 8.23 -6.88
C ASP A 194 -2.30 8.64 -5.74
N ARG A 195 -2.80 9.87 -5.82
CA ARG A 195 -3.79 10.47 -4.91
C ARG A 195 -5.06 9.63 -4.67
N LYS A 196 -5.42 8.69 -5.56
CA LYS A 196 -6.60 7.81 -5.38
C LYS A 196 -6.47 6.90 -4.17
N MET A 197 -5.24 6.55 -3.79
CA MET A 197 -4.98 5.62 -2.69
C MET A 197 -5.33 6.15 -1.31
N TRP A 198 -5.66 7.46 -1.20
CA TRP A 198 -6.25 8.00 0.02
C TRP A 198 -7.61 7.39 0.36
N THR A 199 -8.39 6.94 -0.63
CA THR A 199 -9.75 6.45 -0.36
C THR A 199 -9.68 5.17 0.49
N PRO A 200 -10.34 5.09 1.67
CA PRO A 200 -10.20 3.95 2.59
C PRO A 200 -10.51 2.59 1.95
N CYS A 201 -11.54 2.53 1.09
CA CYS A 201 -11.94 1.32 0.38
C CYS A 201 -11.32 1.18 -1.03
N GLN A 202 -10.22 1.90 -1.30
CA GLN A 202 -9.54 1.80 -2.59
C GLN A 202 -8.95 0.39 -2.76
N LEU A 203 -9.08 -0.16 -3.97
CA LEU A 203 -8.44 -1.44 -4.29
C LEU A 203 -6.95 -1.21 -4.56
N ALA A 204 -6.11 -1.90 -3.80
CA ALA A 204 -4.71 -2.11 -4.09
C ALA A 204 -4.50 -3.47 -4.80
N ARG A 205 -3.26 -3.72 -5.21
CA ARG A 205 -2.83 -5.01 -5.74
C ARG A 205 -2.73 -6.02 -4.60
N LEU A 206 -3.17 -7.26 -4.86
CA LEU A 206 -3.12 -8.34 -3.87
C LEU A 206 -1.66 -8.84 -3.75
N PRO A 207 -1.02 -8.76 -2.57
CA PRO A 207 0.35 -9.23 -2.38
C PRO A 207 0.52 -10.67 -2.86
N ASP A 208 1.51 -10.90 -3.73
CA ASP A 208 1.76 -12.19 -4.39
C ASP A 208 0.58 -12.76 -5.23
N GLY A 209 -0.51 -12.02 -5.41
CA GLY A 209 -1.61 -12.45 -6.25
C GLY A 209 -1.23 -12.47 -7.74
N LEU A 210 -2.10 -12.99 -8.60
CA LEU A 210 -1.85 -13.05 -10.05
C LEU A 210 -2.66 -12.00 -10.81
N ARG A 211 -2.00 -10.97 -11.34
CA ARG A 211 -2.65 -10.01 -12.24
C ARG A 211 -2.92 -10.69 -13.57
N ARG A 212 -4.18 -10.66 -14.02
CA ARG A 212 -4.60 -11.18 -15.32
C ARG A 212 -5.06 -10.04 -16.22
N ASP A 213 -4.48 -9.95 -17.41
CA ASP A 213 -4.84 -9.02 -18.47
C ASP A 213 -4.99 -9.78 -19.80
N GLY A 214 -6.23 -10.16 -20.09
CA GLY A 214 -6.52 -11.10 -21.17
C GLY A 214 -5.81 -12.44 -20.98
N LYS A 215 -4.96 -12.82 -21.94
CA LYS A 215 -4.15 -14.05 -21.88
C LYS A 215 -2.84 -13.89 -21.10
N LYS A 216 -2.45 -12.66 -20.75
CA LYS A 216 -1.21 -12.40 -20.00
C LYS A 216 -1.48 -12.50 -18.50
N ALA A 217 -0.54 -13.09 -17.80
CA ALA A 217 -0.54 -13.14 -16.34
C ALA A 217 0.79 -12.62 -15.82
N ALA A 218 0.76 -11.81 -14.77
CA ALA A 218 1.93 -11.29 -14.10
C ALA A 218 1.76 -11.48 -12.59
N ARG A 219 2.69 -12.19 -11.96
CA ARG A 219 2.73 -12.35 -10.51
C ARG A 219 3.02 -10.99 -9.88
N GLN A 220 2.25 -10.64 -8.86
CA GLN A 220 2.41 -9.39 -8.12
C GLN A 220 3.42 -9.60 -6.99
N SER A 221 4.66 -9.94 -7.37
CA SER A 221 5.71 -10.39 -6.47
C SER A 221 6.00 -9.36 -5.38
N VAL A 222 6.15 -9.83 -4.15
CA VAL A 222 6.58 -9.00 -3.01
C VAL A 222 8.09 -8.92 -3.03
N PHE A 223 8.65 -7.71 -3.06
CA PHE A 223 10.09 -7.48 -3.04
C PHE A 223 10.63 -7.19 -1.65
N TYR A 224 9.84 -6.54 -0.81
CA TYR A 224 10.18 -6.23 0.57
C TYR A 224 9.03 -6.61 1.48
N PHE A 225 9.33 -7.25 2.60
CA PHE A 225 8.35 -7.50 3.63
C PHE A 225 8.98 -7.53 5.03
N ASP A 226 8.51 -6.63 5.89
CA ASP A 226 8.90 -6.54 7.28
C ASP A 226 7.70 -6.89 8.20
N PRO A 227 7.68 -8.10 8.78
CA PRO A 227 6.61 -8.54 9.65
C PRO A 227 6.59 -7.82 11.01
N THR A 228 7.67 -7.11 11.39
CA THR A 228 7.64 -6.31 12.63
C THR A 228 6.85 -5.02 12.48
N ASN A 229 6.61 -4.58 11.24
CA ASN A 229 5.85 -3.37 10.90
C ASN A 229 4.41 -3.70 10.50
N VAL A 230 3.85 -4.84 10.94
CA VAL A 230 2.46 -5.22 10.69
C VAL A 230 1.54 -4.49 11.68
N ALA A 231 0.37 -4.08 11.19
CA ALA A 231 -0.69 -3.51 12.03
C ALA A 231 -1.29 -4.57 12.97
N LEU A 232 -0.85 -4.58 14.23
CA LEU A 232 -1.41 -5.43 15.27
C LEU A 232 -2.63 -4.75 15.90
N SER A 233 -3.80 -5.39 15.75
CA SER A 233 -5.08 -4.98 16.35
C SER A 233 -5.09 -5.10 17.86
#